data_AF-A0A3D2W2Z1-F1
#
_entry.id   AF-A0A3D2W2Z1-F1
#
_cell.length_a   1.000
_cell.length_b   1.000
_cell.length_c   1.000
_cell.angle_alpha   90.00
_cell.angle_beta   90.00
_cell.angle_gamma   90.00
#
_symmetry.space_group_name_H-M   'P 1'
#
loop_
_entity.id
_entity.type
_entity.pdbx_description
1 polymer ?
#
loop_
_entity_poly.entity_id
_entity_poly.type
_entity_poly.pdbx_seq_one_letter_code
_entity_poly.pdbx_strand_id
1 'polypeptide(L)'
;MPKSAVERARAVLARLEASGGSTRVEIVDELPLFAQVMEDSAPTPLEAAVARINPDSLSPKEALELLYKLKAVADGSPPDP
;
A
#
# COMPACT_ATOMS: atom_id res chain seq x y z
N MET A 1 -13.90 -18.50 1.48
CA MET A 1 -14.41 -17.17 1.88
C MET A 1 -13.66 -16.74 3.15
N PRO A 2 -12.99 -15.57 3.18
CA PRO A 2 -12.15 -15.16 4.30
C PRO A 2 -12.99 -14.88 5.56
N LYS A 3 -12.60 -15.48 6.70
CA LYS A 3 -13.32 -15.35 7.99
C LYS A 3 -13.50 -13.89 8.42
N SER A 4 -12.49 -13.06 8.14
CA SER A 4 -12.49 -11.63 8.44
C SER A 4 -13.58 -10.85 7.69
N ALA A 5 -14.00 -11.29 6.49
CA ALA A 5 -15.10 -10.67 5.77
C ALA A 5 -16.46 -10.98 6.43
N VAL A 6 -16.63 -12.18 6.97
CA VAL A 6 -17.87 -12.60 7.63
C VAL A 6 -18.05 -11.90 8.98
N GLU A 7 -16.97 -11.76 9.76
CA GLU A 7 -16.99 -11.03 11.04
C GLU A 7 -17.36 -9.55 10.86
N ARG A 8 -16.81 -8.89 9.83
CA ARG A 8 -17.14 -7.50 9.49
C ARG A 8 -18.58 -7.34 9.03
N ALA A 9 -19.10 -8.25 8.21
CA ALA A 9 -20.51 -8.21 7.78
C ALA A 9 -21.47 -8.29 8.98
N ARG A 10 -21.14 -9.10 10.01
CA ARG A 10 -21.93 -9.17 11.26
C ARG A 10 -21.88 -7.86 12.06
N ALA A 11 -20.71 -7.22 12.14
CA ALA A 11 -20.56 -5.94 12.84
C ALA A 11 -21.35 -4.80 12.18
N VAL A 12 -21.41 -4.78 10.84
CA VAL A 12 -22.23 -3.82 10.07
C VAL A 12 -23.72 -4.09 10.28
N LEU A 13 -24.14 -5.35 10.23
CA LEU A 13 -25.54 -5.73 10.45
C LEU A 13 -26.03 -5.27 11.83
N ALA A 14 -25.23 -5.50 12.88
CA ALA A 14 -25.58 -5.07 14.24
C ALA A 14 -25.76 -3.53 14.36
N ARG A 15 -24.97 -2.74 13.62
CA ARG A 15 -25.10 -1.28 13.60
C ARG A 15 -26.34 -0.81 12.82
N LEU A 16 -26.70 -1.50 11.74
CA LEU A 16 -27.91 -1.22 10.96
C LEU A 16 -29.18 -1.54 11.75
N GLU A 17 -29.16 -2.63 12.52
CA GLU A 17 -30.26 -3.01 13.41
C GLU A 17 -30.41 -2.01 14.56
N ALA A 18 -29.30 -1.54 15.14
CA ALA A 18 -29.30 -0.54 16.21
C ALA A 18 -29.79 0.85 15.77
N SER A 19 -29.63 1.21 14.49
CA SER A 19 -30.03 2.51 13.93
C SER A 19 -31.46 2.51 13.35
N GLY A 20 -32.22 1.42 13.51
CA GLY A 20 -33.65 1.38 13.16
C GLY A 20 -33.95 1.52 11.66
N GLY A 21 -32.96 1.29 10.79
CA GLY A 21 -33.13 1.20 9.34
C GLY A 21 -33.46 2.50 8.59
N SER A 22 -33.45 3.68 9.23
CA SER A 22 -33.84 4.95 8.57
C SER A 22 -32.71 5.90 8.19
N THR A 23 -31.45 5.61 8.51
CA THR A 23 -30.33 6.48 8.08
C THR A 23 -29.54 5.82 6.97
N ARG A 24 -30.14 5.77 5.78
CA ARG A 24 -29.49 5.25 4.55
C ARG A 24 -28.38 6.17 4.03
N VAL A 25 -28.28 7.41 4.53
CA VAL A 25 -27.40 8.44 3.97
C VAL A 25 -26.12 8.63 4.79
N GLU A 26 -26.18 8.71 6.13
CA GLU A 26 -24.96 8.93 6.94
C GLU A 26 -24.06 7.68 7.07
N ILE A 27 -24.64 6.48 6.99
CA ILE A 27 -23.86 5.23 7.11
C ILE A 27 -23.04 4.97 5.84
N VAL A 28 -23.43 5.53 4.69
CA VAL A 28 -22.68 5.35 3.42
C VAL A 28 -21.40 6.18 3.42
N ASP A 29 -21.43 7.38 4.02
CA ASP A 29 -20.26 8.26 4.13
C ASP A 29 -19.25 7.78 5.19
N GLU A 30 -19.70 7.04 6.21
CA GLU A 30 -18.82 6.40 7.22
C GLU A 30 -18.50 4.92 6.97
N LEU A 31 -18.89 4.38 5.80
CA LEU A 31 -18.48 3.05 5.36
C LEU A 31 -17.37 3.14 4.32
N PRO A 32 -16.10 3.32 4.73
CA PRO A 32 -14.96 2.95 3.91
C PRO A 32 -14.85 1.42 3.89
N LEU A 33 -15.92 0.70 3.54
CA LEU A 33 -15.85 -0.75 3.32
C LEU A 33 -14.90 -1.07 2.15
N PHE A 34 -14.61 -0.07 1.32
CA PHE A 34 -13.65 -0.08 0.22
C PHE A 34 -12.62 1.05 0.24
N ALA A 35 -12.67 1.99 1.19
CA ALA A 35 -11.55 2.92 1.28
C ALA A 35 -10.39 2.09 1.85
N GLN A 36 -9.49 1.67 0.98
CA GLN A 36 -8.15 1.33 1.40
C GLN A 36 -7.68 2.53 2.19
N VAL A 37 -7.67 2.40 3.52
CA VAL A 37 -6.76 3.17 4.33
C VAL A 37 -5.41 2.72 3.81
N MET A 38 -4.88 3.47 2.84
CA MET A 38 -3.48 3.39 2.50
C MET A 38 -2.80 3.86 3.78
N GLU A 39 -2.46 2.90 4.65
CA GLU A 39 -1.51 3.18 5.71
C GLU A 39 -0.30 3.77 4.99
N ASP A 40 0.11 4.98 5.40
CA ASP A 40 1.35 5.59 4.94
C ASP A 40 2.48 4.64 5.33
N SER A 41 2.75 3.71 4.41
CA SER A 41 3.74 2.68 4.56
C SER A 41 5.07 3.40 4.46
N ALA A 42 5.94 3.21 5.46
CA ALA A 42 7.30 3.73 5.34
C ALA A 42 7.89 3.24 4.00
N PRO A 43 8.62 4.10 3.26
CA PRO A 43 9.17 3.72 1.97
C PRO A 43 10.01 2.45 2.11
N THR A 44 9.78 1.51 1.22
CA THR A 44 10.64 0.33 1.11
C THR A 44 12.08 0.75 0.80
N PRO A 45 13.08 -0.08 1.12
CA PRO A 45 14.47 0.22 0.76
C PRO A 45 14.66 0.52 -0.73
N LEU A 46 13.90 -0.14 -1.60
CA LEU A 46 13.92 0.10 -3.04
C LEU A 46 13.35 1.49 -3.39
N GLU A 47 12.17 1.84 -2.86
CA GLU A 47 11.57 3.17 -3.08
C GLU A 47 12.47 4.30 -2.59
N ALA A 48 13.08 4.12 -1.42
CA ALA A 48 14.04 5.08 -0.87
C ALA A 48 15.32 5.20 -1.72
N ALA A 49 15.78 4.11 -2.33
CA ALA A 49 16.93 4.13 -3.24
C ALA A 49 16.58 4.84 -4.56
N VAL A 50 15.41 4.55 -5.13
CA VAL A 50 14.93 5.18 -6.37
C VAL A 50 14.74 6.69 -6.21
N ALA A 51 14.18 7.13 -5.08
CA ALA A 51 13.92 8.55 -4.81
C ALA A 51 15.18 9.44 -4.80
N ARG A 52 16.37 8.85 -4.61
CA ARG A 52 17.66 9.58 -4.55
C ARG A 52 18.35 9.70 -5.90
N ILE A 53 17.82 9.06 -6.95
CA ILE A 53 18.47 8.99 -8.26
C ILE A 53 18.11 10.22 -9.09
N ASN A 54 19.13 10.90 -9.60
CA ASN A 54 18.97 11.92 -10.65
C ASN A 54 19.40 11.34 -12.00
N PRO A 55 18.46 10.86 -12.84
CA PRO A 55 18.79 10.15 -14.07
C PRO A 55 19.53 11.03 -15.09
N ASP A 56 19.26 12.34 -15.10
CA ASP A 56 19.86 13.28 -16.05
C ASP A 56 21.37 13.49 -15.81
N SER A 57 21.85 13.13 -14.61
CA SER A 57 23.25 13.26 -14.23
C SER A 57 24.10 12.01 -14.52
N LEU A 58 23.47 10.94 -15.00
CA LEU A 58 24.14 9.65 -15.18
C LEU A 58 24.57 9.44 -16.64
N SER A 59 25.79 8.96 -16.82
CA SER A 59 26.20 8.36 -18.09
C SER A 59 25.46 7.04 -18.32
N PRO A 60 25.40 6.55 -19.58
CA PRO A 60 24.77 5.26 -19.88
C PRO A 60 25.34 4.08 -19.09
N LYS A 61 26.66 4.10 -18.81
CA LYS A 61 27.32 3.06 -18.02
C LYS A 61 26.91 3.14 -16.54
N GLU A 62 26.91 4.34 -15.95
CA GLU A 62 26.52 4.54 -14.56
C GLU A 62 25.04 4.18 -14.33
N ALA A 63 24.17 4.51 -15.29
CA ALA A 63 22.77 4.10 -15.23
C ALA A 63 22.63 2.56 -15.22
N LEU A 64 23.38 1.85 -16.07
CA LEU A 64 23.37 0.39 -16.08
C LEU A 64 23.86 -0.21 -14.76
N GLU A 65 24.95 0.29 -14.20
CA GLU A 65 25.46 -0.14 -12.88
C GLU A 65 24.45 0.10 -11.77
N LEU A 66 23.76 1.24 -11.81
CA LEU A 66 22.71 1.59 -10.86
C LEU A 66 21.52 0.63 -10.94
N LEU A 67 21.13 0.18 -12.14
CA LEU A 67 20.07 -0.82 -12.33
C LEU A 67 20.42 -2.15 -11.68
N TYR A 68 21.67 -2.61 -11.78
CA TYR A 68 22.11 -3.81 -11.08
C TYR A 68 22.07 -3.65 -9.55
N LYS A 69 22.48 -2.49 -9.04
CA LYS A 69 22.38 -2.18 -7.60
C LYS A 69 20.92 -2.17 -7.11
N LEU A 70 20.00 -1.58 -7.88
CA LEU A 70 18.57 -1.60 -7.56
C LEU A 70 18.00 -3.02 -7.59
N LYS A 71 18.44 -3.87 -8.52
CA LYS A 71 18.03 -5.28 -8.57
C LYS A 71 18.48 -6.05 -7.33
N ALA A 72 19.71 -5.84 -6.88
CA ALA A 72 20.23 -6.45 -5.65
C ALA A 72 19.41 -6.03 -4.42
N VAL A 73 19.07 -4.74 -4.31
CA VAL A 73 18.19 -4.21 -3.25
C VAL A 73 16.79 -4.84 -3.30
N ALA A 74 16.23 -5.03 -4.49
CA ALA A 74 14.93 -5.66 -4.67
C ALA A 74 14.93 -7.15 -4.29
N ASP A 75 16.04 -7.86 -4.54
CA ASP A 75 16.19 -9.28 -4.19
C ASP A 75 16.60 -9.51 -2.73
N GLY A 76 16.94 -8.45 -1.99
CA GLY A 76 17.52 -8.56 -0.64
C GLY A 76 18.93 -9.18 -0.64
N SER A 77 19.61 -9.17 -1.78
CA SER A 77 20.95 -9.74 -1.97
C SER A 77 22.00 -8.63 -1.85
N PRO A 78 23.17 -8.87 -1.24
CA PRO A 78 24.22 -7.87 -1.19
C PRO A 78 24.69 -7.50 -2.62
N PRO A 79 24.98 -6.21 -2.90
CA PRO A 79 25.48 -5.80 -4.20
C PRO A 79 26.85 -6.47 -4.46
N ASP A 80 27.04 -7.00 -5.68
CA ASP A 80 28.31 -7.57 -6.12
C ASP A 80 29.44 -6.53 -6.02
N PRO A 81 30.67 -6.95 -5.63
CA PRO A 81 31.83 -6.08 -5.48
C PRO A 81 32.35 -5.50 -6.81
#